data_AF-A0A848T1R0-F1
#
_entry.id   AF-A0A848T1R0-F1
#
_cell.length_a   1.000
_cell.length_b   1.000
_cell.length_c   1.000
_cell.angle_alpha   90.00
_cell.angle_beta   90.00
_cell.angle_gamma   90.00
#
_symmetry.space_group_name_H-M   'P 1'
#
loop_
_entity.id
_entity.type
_entity.pdbx_description
1 polymer ?
#
loop_
_entity_poly.entity_id
_entity_poly.type
_entity_poly.pdbx_seq_one_letter_code
_entity_poly.pdbx_strand_id
1 'polypeptide(L)'
;MKRIIENIIRKRNPDFRFDENVSLSLLVSLLMEKGIWMLRGMKVIFYMKKPNRILIGKGVRWFNMRNISFGSWVKLEDYVYLGALGKGKLILGDNVGIGAFSRLIVST
;
A
#
# COMPACT_ATOMS: atom_id res chain seq x y z
N MET A 1 17.33 17.86 -4.65
CA MET A 1 16.33 16.83 -4.28
C MET A 1 16.36 15.57 -5.16
N LYS A 2 16.34 15.66 -6.50
CA LYS A 2 16.44 14.48 -7.40
C LYS A 2 17.60 13.53 -7.03
N ARG A 3 18.84 14.05 -6.91
CA ARG A 3 20.03 13.26 -6.52
C ARG A 3 19.91 12.54 -5.17
N ILE A 4 19.19 13.11 -4.20
CA ILE A 4 19.01 12.48 -2.88
C ILE A 4 18.06 11.29 -3.01
N ILE A 5 16.93 11.49 -3.69
CA ILE A 5 15.95 10.43 -3.96
C ILE A 5 16.59 9.34 -4.82
N GLU A 6 17.36 9.72 -5.83
CA GLU A 6 18.09 8.80 -6.69
C GLU A 6 19.11 7.99 -5.90
N ASN A 7 19.90 8.61 -5.02
CA ASN A 7 20.82 7.89 -4.14
C ASN A 7 20.10 6.94 -3.18
N ILE A 8 18.89 7.27 -2.71
CA ILE A 8 18.07 6.38 -1.89
C ILE A 8 17.59 5.18 -2.71
N ILE A 9 17.10 5.41 -3.93
CA ILE A 9 16.61 4.33 -4.82
C ILE A 9 17.76 3.44 -5.27
N ARG A 10 18.95 4.02 -5.53
CA ARG A 10 20.17 3.29 -5.89
C ARG A 10 20.63 2.30 -4.82
N LYS A 11 20.26 2.50 -3.55
CA LYS A 11 20.50 1.49 -2.50
C LYS A 11 19.70 0.20 -2.72
N ARG A 12 18.59 0.24 -3.45
CA ARG A 12 17.78 -0.94 -3.82
C ARG A 12 17.99 -1.38 -5.27
N ASN A 13 18.27 -0.44 -6.17
CA ASN A 13 18.51 -0.69 -7.57
C ASN A 13 19.71 0.15 -8.06
N PRO A 14 20.94 -0.39 -8.02
CA PRO A 14 22.18 0.36 -8.26
C PRO A 14 22.23 1.13 -9.58
N ASP A 15 21.59 0.59 -10.62
CA ASP A 15 21.58 1.17 -11.97
C ASP A 15 20.48 2.21 -12.18
N PHE A 16 19.69 2.50 -11.15
CA PHE A 16 18.59 3.44 -11.26
C PHE A 16 19.08 4.86 -11.53
N ARG A 17 18.64 5.42 -12.66
CA ARG A 17 18.78 6.84 -13.02
C ARG A 17 17.41 7.39 -13.36
N PHE A 18 17.10 8.58 -12.84
CA PHE A 18 15.89 9.27 -13.29
C PHE A 18 16.09 9.73 -14.74
N ASP A 19 15.12 9.45 -15.58
CA ASP A 19 15.03 10.05 -16.91
C ASP A 19 14.97 11.59 -16.76
N GLU A 20 15.67 12.30 -17.64
CA GLU A 20 15.77 13.75 -17.62
C GLU A 20 14.38 14.42 -17.70
N ASN A 21 13.43 13.75 -18.37
CA ASN A 21 12.06 14.20 -18.54
C ASN A 21 11.19 14.08 -17.28
N VAL A 22 11.63 13.33 -16.26
CA VAL A 22 10.87 13.21 -15.01
C VAL A 22 10.95 14.53 -14.26
N SER A 23 9.89 15.33 -14.26
CA SER A 23 9.89 16.60 -13.55
C SER A 23 9.98 16.38 -12.03
N LEU A 24 10.59 17.33 -11.32
CA LEU A 24 10.60 17.31 -9.85
C LEU A 24 9.17 17.39 -9.28
N SER A 25 8.28 18.12 -9.96
CA SER A 25 6.87 18.24 -9.56
C SER A 25 6.15 16.89 -9.60
N LEU A 26 6.42 16.05 -10.61
CA LEU A 26 5.86 14.70 -10.70
C LEU A 26 6.34 13.79 -9.56
N LEU A 27 7.62 13.88 -9.19
CA LEU A 27 8.16 13.11 -8.06
C LEU A 27 7.52 13.56 -6.74
N VAL A 28 7.38 14.87 -6.54
CA VAL A 28 6.72 15.42 -5.35
C VAL A 28 5.26 14.99 -5.30
N SER A 29 4.52 15.05 -6.41
CA SER A 29 3.12 14.61 -6.45
C SER A 29 2.98 13.12 -6.12
N LEU A 30 3.87 12.27 -6.65
CA LEU A 30 3.88 10.84 -6.34
C LEU A 30 4.17 10.58 -4.85
N LEU A 31 5.16 11.27 -4.28
CA LEU A 31 5.49 11.15 -2.86
C LEU A 31 4.34 11.63 -1.96
N MET A 32 3.70 12.74 -2.32
CA MET A 32 2.52 13.25 -1.62
C MET A 32 1.37 12.24 -1.67
N GLU A 33 1.10 11.66 -2.83
CA GLU A 33 0.07 10.62 -3.00
C GLU A 33 0.35 9.41 -2.09
N LYS A 34 1.59 8.88 -2.10
CA LYS A 34 1.97 7.75 -1.23
C LYS A 34 1.98 8.13 0.25
N GLY A 35 2.32 9.36 0.59
CA GLY A 35 2.18 9.90 1.95
C GLY A 35 0.73 9.87 2.43
N ILE A 36 -0.21 10.33 1.59
CA ILE A 36 -1.65 10.25 1.88
C ILE A 36 -2.09 8.79 2.03
N TRP A 37 -1.58 7.87 1.20
CA TRP A 37 -1.90 6.44 1.33
C TRP A 37 -1.41 5.85 2.65
N MET A 38 -0.24 6.26 3.12
CA MET A 38 0.31 5.84 4.41
C MET A 38 -0.52 6.40 5.58
N LEU A 39 -0.92 7.67 5.51
CA LEU A 39 -1.84 8.28 6.49
C LEU A 39 -3.19 7.55 6.54
N ARG A 40 -3.74 7.17 5.37
CA ARG A 40 -4.95 6.31 5.31
C ARG A 40 -4.70 4.93 5.90
N GLY A 41 -3.49 4.40 5.72
CA GLY A 41 -3.02 3.16 6.34
C GLY A 41 -3.19 3.14 7.86
N MET A 42 -3.02 4.28 8.53
CA MET A 42 -3.19 4.40 9.98
C MET A 42 -4.61 4.07 10.46
N LYS A 43 -5.62 4.11 9.58
CA LYS A 43 -7.00 3.76 9.94
C LYS A 43 -7.16 2.32 10.45
N VAL A 44 -6.21 1.42 10.14
CA VAL A 44 -6.24 0.05 10.67
C VAL A 44 -6.07 0.00 12.20
N ILE A 45 -5.53 1.06 12.82
CA ILE A 45 -5.41 1.18 14.29
C ILE A 45 -6.80 1.19 14.95
N PHE A 46 -7.81 1.80 14.32
CA PHE A 46 -9.18 1.78 14.84
C PHE A 46 -9.79 0.37 14.92
N TYR A 47 -9.14 -0.61 14.28
CA TYR A 47 -9.50 -2.02 14.33
C TYR A 47 -8.53 -2.85 15.20
N MET A 48 -7.75 -2.19 16.06
CA MET A 48 -6.73 -2.81 16.93
C MET A 48 -5.66 -3.58 16.15
N LYS A 49 -5.38 -3.17 14.90
CA LYS A 49 -4.33 -3.75 14.06
C LYS A 49 -3.12 -2.81 14.02
N LYS A 50 -1.92 -3.38 13.94
CA LYS A 50 -0.69 -2.60 13.78
C LYS A 50 -0.57 -2.13 12.33
N PRO A 51 -0.39 -0.82 12.07
CA PRO A 51 -0.16 -0.30 10.72
C PRO A 51 1.29 -0.56 10.31
N ASN A 52 1.61 -1.81 10.00
CA ASN A 52 2.97 -2.26 9.65
C ASN A 52 3.38 -1.79 8.24
N ARG A 53 3.53 -0.48 8.04
CA ARG A 53 3.92 0.13 6.75
C ARG A 53 2.93 -0.25 5.64
N ILE A 54 1.64 -0.16 5.96
CA ILE A 54 0.55 -0.41 5.01
C ILE A 54 0.24 0.87 4.24
N LEU A 55 0.08 0.76 2.92
CA LEU A 55 -0.35 1.84 2.05
C LEU A 55 -1.77 1.54 1.57
N ILE A 56 -2.69 2.46 1.82
CA ILE A 56 -4.11 2.30 1.49
C ILE A 56 -4.57 3.41 0.56
N GLY A 57 -4.95 3.03 -0.65
CA GLY A 57 -5.51 3.90 -1.67
C GLY A 57 -6.86 4.52 -1.31
N LYS A 58 -7.38 5.32 -2.21
CA LYS A 58 -8.73 5.91 -2.11
C LYS A 58 -9.79 4.83 -2.23
N GLY A 59 -10.85 4.91 -1.43
CA GLY A 59 -12.03 4.05 -1.61
C GLY A 59 -11.80 2.57 -1.30
N VAL A 60 -10.67 2.20 -0.68
CA VAL A 60 -10.45 0.84 -0.21
C VAL A 60 -11.47 0.50 0.86
N ARG A 61 -12.10 -0.66 0.72
CA ARG A 61 -13.12 -1.16 1.64
C ARG A 61 -12.74 -2.55 2.11
N TRP A 62 -13.13 -2.87 3.33
CA TRP A 62 -12.96 -4.19 3.91
C TRP A 62 -14.22 -4.59 4.67
N PHE A 63 -14.52 -5.88 4.63
CA PHE A 63 -15.59 -6.49 5.40
C PHE A 63 -15.01 -7.56 6.33
N ASN A 64 -15.48 -7.57 7.58
CA ASN A 64 -14.99 -8.45 8.64
C ASN A 64 -13.47 -8.30 8.92
N MET A 65 -13.03 -7.08 9.22
CA MET A 65 -11.61 -6.74 9.48
C MET A 65 -10.95 -7.61 10.57
N ARG A 66 -11.71 -8.13 11.54
CA ARG A 66 -11.18 -9.05 12.57
C ARG A 66 -10.50 -10.27 11.95
N ASN A 67 -11.06 -10.76 10.85
CA ASN A 67 -10.61 -11.94 10.12
C ASN A 67 -9.61 -11.62 8.99
N ILE A 68 -9.16 -10.36 8.91
CA ILE A 68 -8.13 -9.90 7.97
C ILE A 68 -6.81 -9.67 8.74
N SER A 69 -5.70 -10.10 8.17
CA SER A 69 -4.36 -9.85 8.69
C SER A 69 -3.47 -9.23 7.62
N PHE A 70 -2.70 -8.22 8.02
CA PHE A 70 -1.74 -7.51 7.18
C PHE A 70 -0.32 -7.78 7.67
N GLY A 71 0.55 -8.22 6.76
CA GLY A 71 1.99 -8.23 6.94
C GLY A 71 2.59 -6.83 6.81
N SER A 72 3.91 -6.80 6.69
CA SER A 72 4.70 -5.60 6.47
C SER A 72 4.69 -5.19 4.99
N TRP A 73 4.65 -3.90 4.69
CA TRP A 73 4.72 -3.39 3.31
C TRP A 73 3.56 -3.85 2.41
N VAL A 74 2.36 -3.99 2.97
CA VAL A 74 1.15 -4.25 2.18
C VAL A 74 0.70 -2.99 1.45
N LYS A 75 0.38 -3.10 0.17
CA LYS A 75 -0.15 -2.01 -0.66
C LYS A 75 -1.52 -2.41 -1.21
N LEU A 76 -2.54 -1.65 -0.83
CA LEU A 76 -3.88 -1.75 -1.38
C LEU A 76 -4.13 -0.52 -2.24
N GLU A 77 -4.25 -0.69 -3.55
CA GLU A 77 -4.51 0.42 -4.46
C GLU A 77 -5.98 0.87 -4.43
N ASP A 78 -6.30 1.87 -5.25
CA ASP A 78 -7.60 2.52 -5.21
C ASP A 78 -8.75 1.54 -5.48
N TYR A 79 -9.82 1.68 -4.70
CA TYR A 79 -11.05 0.90 -4.80
C TYR A 79 -10.91 -0.62 -4.62
N VAL A 80 -9.82 -1.09 -4.00
CA VAL A 80 -9.69 -2.49 -3.59
C VAL A 80 -10.75 -2.87 -2.55
N TYR A 81 -11.33 -4.07 -2.70
CA TYR A 81 -12.26 -4.65 -1.74
C TYR A 81 -11.71 -5.94 -1.13
N LEU A 82 -11.64 -6.01 0.21
CA LEU A 82 -11.26 -7.21 0.94
C LEU A 82 -12.47 -7.76 1.72
N GLY A 83 -12.94 -8.95 1.39
CA GLY A 83 -14.06 -9.62 2.06
C GLY A 83 -13.64 -10.90 2.75
N ALA A 84 -13.62 -10.93 4.09
CA ALA A 84 -13.32 -12.14 4.86
C ALA A 84 -14.61 -12.78 5.43
N LEU A 85 -15.45 -13.32 4.54
CA LEU A 85 -16.76 -13.90 4.86
C LEU A 85 -16.70 -15.37 5.31
N GLY A 86 -15.67 -16.10 4.92
CA GLY A 86 -15.49 -17.52 5.23
C GLY A 86 -14.99 -17.80 6.65
N LYS A 87 -14.86 -19.09 6.98
CA LYS A 87 -14.29 -19.58 8.24
C LYS A 87 -12.78 -19.32 8.32
N GLY A 88 -12.10 -19.28 7.19
CA GLY A 88 -10.66 -18.99 7.10
C GLY A 88 -10.32 -17.50 7.24
N LYS A 89 -9.07 -17.19 7.66
CA LYS A 89 -8.53 -15.82 7.70
C LYS A 89 -8.04 -15.36 6.33
N LEU A 90 -8.29 -14.11 5.97
CA LEU A 90 -7.67 -13.45 4.82
C LEU A 90 -6.32 -12.86 5.28
N ILE A 91 -5.22 -13.50 4.88
CA ILE A 91 -3.87 -13.13 5.29
C ILE A 91 -3.13 -12.56 4.09
N LEU A 92 -2.82 -11.26 4.14
CA LEU A 92 -1.85 -10.65 3.23
C LEU A 92 -0.48 -10.69 3.90
N GLY A 93 0.47 -11.40 3.30
CA GLY A 93 1.84 -11.52 3.80
C GLY A 93 2.66 -10.24 3.63
N ASP A 94 3.99 -10.37 3.76
CA ASP A 94 4.90 -9.25 3.59
C ASP A 94 5.10 -8.88 2.10
N ASN A 95 5.25 -7.59 1.80
CA ASN A 95 5.51 -7.04 0.47
C ASN A 95 4.43 -7.36 -0.59
N VAL A 96 3.17 -7.52 -0.16
CA VAL A 96 2.05 -7.82 -1.05
C VAL A 96 1.44 -6.53 -1.61
N GLY A 97 1.22 -6.50 -2.93
CA GLY A 97 0.47 -5.44 -3.62
C GLY A 97 -0.81 -5.97 -4.25
N ILE A 98 -1.93 -5.31 -4.00
CA ILE A 98 -3.22 -5.59 -4.63
C ILE A 98 -3.58 -4.40 -5.53
N GLY A 99 -3.72 -4.66 -6.82
CA GLY A 99 -3.97 -3.65 -7.84
C GLY A 99 -5.36 -3.02 -7.75
N ALA A 100 -5.51 -1.81 -8.32
CA ALA A 100 -6.74 -1.04 -8.23
C ALA A 100 -7.97 -1.83 -8.74
N PHE A 101 -9.14 -1.56 -8.14
CA PHE A 101 -10.43 -2.20 -8.44
C PHE A 101 -10.50 -3.72 -8.19
N SER A 102 -9.45 -4.33 -7.64
CA SER A 102 -9.43 -5.76 -7.34
C SER A 102 -10.30 -6.12 -6.14
N ARG A 103 -10.84 -7.35 -6.14
CA ARG A 103 -11.63 -7.89 -5.04
C ARG A 103 -11.04 -9.22 -4.56
N LEU A 104 -10.60 -9.29 -3.31
CA LEU A 104 -10.21 -10.54 -2.66
C LEU A 104 -11.30 -10.96 -1.68
N ILE A 105 -11.91 -12.12 -1.92
CA ILE A 105 -13.02 -12.63 -1.11
C ILE A 105 -12.70 -14.06 -0.67
N VAL A 106 -12.78 -14.31 0.63
CA VAL A 106 -12.77 -15.65 1.22
C VAL A 106 -14.18 -15.91 1.72
N SER A 107 -14.84 -16.97 1.27
CA SER A 107 -16.26 -17.26 1.59
C SER A 107 -16.53 -18.69 2.11
N THR A 108 -15.51 -19.54 2.18
CA THR A 108 -15.61 -20.96 2.55
C THR A 108 -15.38 -21.22 4.03
#